data_AF-A0A1E1XF94-F1
#
_entry.id   AF-A0A1E1XF94-F1
#
_cell.length_a   1.000
_cell.length_b   1.000
_cell.length_c   1.000
_cell.angle_alpha   90.00
_cell.angle_beta   90.00
_cell.angle_gamma   90.00
#
_symmetry.space_group_name_H-M   'P 1'
#
loop_
_entity.id
_entity.type
_entity.pdbx_description
1 polymer ?
#
loop_
_entity_poly.entity_id
_entity_poly.type
_entity_poly.pdbx_seq_one_letter_code
_entity_poly.pdbx_strand_id
1 'polypeptide(L)'
;MDRRSVTRLPRAFSALVLLSCALLVASGQESHPNECEPEQMSLCYGEYHIILWRLKGQTDGGVSNEDISEQCSKLKAKVECHQRIARCPEEARKKFSRQERGYEALRDLFCDANAARDYFTAASCQAGEKFIPCNERHMEGVTPENTKDPTCKLAEAAIQCYETAFTPACKLPLKSAKAALLKGEEAVMSLAGCDRSAAPFLAPGKLLVAAGALVLLRWASV
;
A
#
# COMPACT_ATOMS: atom_id res chain seq x y z
N MET A 1 -24.42 11.08 69.76
CA MET A 1 -23.07 11.57 69.45
C MET A 1 -22.14 10.37 69.50
N ASP A 2 -21.57 9.91 68.38
CA ASP A 2 -20.12 10.00 68.21
C ASP A 2 -19.68 9.75 66.76
N ARG A 3 -18.58 10.43 66.41
CA ARG A 3 -18.06 10.67 65.06
C ARG A 3 -16.99 9.65 64.68
N ARG A 4 -16.94 9.37 63.38
CA ARG A 4 -15.74 9.16 62.54
C ARG A 4 -14.81 7.98 62.90
N SER A 5 -14.77 7.03 61.98
CA SER A 5 -13.53 6.33 61.61
C SER A 5 -13.50 6.13 60.10
N VAL A 6 -13.22 7.22 59.36
CA VAL A 6 -12.79 7.14 57.97
C VAL A 6 -11.38 6.55 57.99
N THR A 7 -11.28 5.27 57.66
CA THR A 7 -10.02 4.56 57.41
C THR A 7 -9.29 5.26 56.27
N ARG A 8 -8.35 6.15 56.61
CA ARG A 8 -7.35 6.64 55.66
C ARG A 8 -6.49 5.45 55.26
N LEU A 9 -6.68 4.93 54.05
CA LEU A 9 -5.66 4.10 53.43
C LEU A 9 -4.34 4.90 53.42
N PRO A 10 -3.21 4.30 53.85
CA PRO A 10 -1.93 4.99 53.85
C PRO A 10 -1.59 5.39 52.41
N ARG A 11 -1.29 6.67 52.18
CA ARG A 11 -0.80 7.21 50.89
C ARG A 11 0.34 6.39 50.28
N ALA A 12 1.10 5.67 51.12
CA ALA A 12 2.14 4.74 50.71
C ALA A 12 1.63 3.58 49.84
N PHE A 13 0.44 3.03 50.09
CA PHE A 13 -0.13 1.94 49.28
C PHE A 13 -0.53 2.42 47.89
N SER A 14 -1.16 3.60 47.78
CA SER A 14 -1.49 4.19 46.49
C SER A 14 -0.25 4.52 45.67
N ALA A 15 0.82 5.01 46.32
CA ALA A 15 2.09 5.28 45.67
C ALA A 15 2.78 4.00 45.17
N LEU A 16 2.74 2.92 45.96
CA LEU A 16 3.27 1.60 45.56
C LEU A 16 2.51 1.01 44.38
N VAL A 17 1.17 1.08 44.37
CA VAL A 17 0.35 0.58 43.25
C VAL A 17 0.62 1.40 41.98
N LEU A 18 0.72 2.73 42.09
CA LEU A 18 1.07 3.59 40.96
C LEU A 18 2.50 3.34 40.47
N LEU A 19 3.47 3.10 41.36
CA LEU A 19 4.83 2.70 40.99
C LEU A 19 4.85 1.33 40.30
N SER A 20 4.04 0.39 40.77
CA SER A 20 3.93 -0.96 40.19
C SER A 20 3.33 -0.89 38.79
N CYS A 21 2.28 -0.08 38.60
CA CYS A 21 1.71 0.18 37.29
C CYS A 21 2.69 0.94 36.37
N ALA A 22 3.43 1.92 36.88
CA ALA A 22 4.45 2.64 36.11
C ALA A 22 5.63 1.73 35.72
N LEU A 23 6.05 0.83 36.61
CA LEU A 23 7.09 -0.17 36.36
C LEU A 23 6.61 -1.23 35.35
N LEU A 24 5.35 -1.65 35.39
CA LEU A 24 4.76 -2.57 34.40
C LEU A 24 4.60 -1.91 33.01
N VAL A 25 4.24 -0.62 32.97
CA VAL A 25 4.21 0.16 31.73
C VAL A 25 5.62 0.38 31.18
N ALA A 26 6.61 0.60 32.06
CA ALA A 26 8.01 0.74 31.67
C ALA A 26 8.68 -0.60 31.28
N SER A 27 8.26 -1.73 31.89
CA SER A 27 8.80 -3.06 31.58
C SER A 27 8.17 -3.70 30.35
N GLY A 28 7.00 -3.22 29.90
CA GLY A 28 6.47 -3.52 28.56
C GLY A 28 7.23 -2.82 27.43
N GLN A 29 8.17 -1.96 27.80
CA GLN A 29 9.11 -1.26 26.93
C GLN A 29 10.45 -2.02 26.89
N GLU A 30 10.43 -3.36 26.89
CA GLU A 30 11.49 -4.13 26.24
C GLU A 30 11.48 -3.73 24.77
N SER A 31 12.24 -2.68 24.50
CA SER A 31 12.59 -2.22 23.17
C SER A 31 13.09 -3.42 22.40
N HIS A 32 12.33 -3.89 21.43
CA HIS A 32 12.89 -4.52 20.23
C HIS A 32 13.54 -3.36 19.45
N PRO A 33 14.79 -2.97 19.77
CA PRO A 33 15.31 -1.66 19.37
C PRO A 33 15.40 -1.58 17.84
N ASN A 34 15.62 -2.75 17.23
CA ASN A 34 15.79 -2.89 15.80
C ASN A 34 14.47 -2.83 15.01
N GLU A 35 13.32 -3.22 15.58
CA GLU A 35 12.07 -3.32 14.81
C GLU A 35 11.51 -1.96 14.38
N CYS A 36 11.85 -0.91 15.12
CA CYS A 36 11.47 0.46 14.82
C CYS A 36 12.53 1.21 13.98
N GLU A 37 13.61 0.53 13.60
CA GLU A 37 14.62 1.10 12.70
C GLU A 37 14.04 1.22 11.28
N PRO A 38 14.36 2.30 10.55
CA PRO A 38 13.80 2.54 9.23
C PRO A 38 13.98 1.37 8.26
N GLU A 39 15.13 0.70 8.30
CA GLU A 39 15.38 -0.45 7.43
C GLU A 39 14.43 -1.63 7.74
N GLN A 40 14.20 -1.95 9.02
CA GLN A 40 13.32 -3.05 9.41
C GLN A 40 11.86 -2.72 9.12
N MET A 41 11.44 -1.48 9.35
CA MET A 41 10.10 -1.03 8.97
C MET A 41 9.89 -1.10 7.46
N SER A 42 10.88 -0.68 6.66
CA SER A 42 10.82 -0.78 5.20
C SER A 42 10.74 -2.24 4.72
N LEU A 43 11.56 -3.12 5.28
CA LEU A 43 11.54 -4.55 4.96
C LEU A 43 10.18 -5.18 5.31
N CYS A 44 9.59 -4.77 6.44
CA CYS A 44 8.29 -5.26 6.85
C CYS A 44 7.18 -4.91 5.85
N TYR A 45 7.15 -3.68 5.31
CA TYR A 45 6.20 -3.35 4.25
C TYR A 45 6.50 -4.11 2.95
N GLY A 46 7.78 -4.40 2.67
CA GLY A 46 8.19 -5.23 1.53
C GLY A 46 7.64 -6.66 1.57
N GLU A 47 7.32 -7.23 2.74
CA GLU A 47 6.71 -8.57 2.83
C GLU A 47 5.36 -8.65 2.08
N TYR A 48 4.64 -7.54 1.96
CA TYR A 48 3.38 -7.48 1.23
C TYR A 48 3.57 -7.58 -0.30
N HIS A 49 4.77 -7.34 -0.85
CA HIS A 49 5.04 -7.60 -2.28
C HIS A 49 4.94 -9.08 -2.62
N ILE A 50 5.31 -9.98 -1.71
CA ILE A 50 5.21 -11.43 -1.96
C ILE A 50 3.75 -11.84 -2.16
N ILE A 51 2.82 -11.24 -1.39
CA ILE A 51 1.37 -11.47 -1.50
C ILE A 51 0.86 -11.03 -2.88
N LEU A 52 1.32 -9.89 -3.38
CA LEU A 52 1.00 -9.36 -4.72
C LEU A 52 1.49 -10.28 -5.84
N TRP A 53 2.77 -10.69 -5.78
CA TRP A 53 3.44 -11.37 -6.88
C TRP A 53 3.03 -12.84 -6.99
N ARG A 54 2.65 -13.47 -5.87
CA ARG A 54 2.22 -14.89 -5.84
C ARG A 54 1.05 -15.18 -6.76
N LEU A 55 0.10 -14.25 -6.90
CA LEU A 55 -1.06 -14.44 -7.77
C LEU A 55 -0.79 -14.11 -9.23
N LYS A 56 0.21 -13.26 -9.53
CA LYS A 56 0.59 -12.90 -10.90
C LYS A 56 1.26 -14.05 -11.66
N GLY A 57 1.94 -14.96 -10.95
CA GLY A 57 2.67 -16.09 -11.55
C GLY A 57 1.89 -17.40 -11.65
N GLN A 58 0.67 -17.49 -11.13
CA GLN A 58 -0.08 -18.75 -11.02
C GLN A 58 -1.24 -18.90 -12.01
N THR A 59 -1.58 -17.86 -12.78
CA THR A 59 -2.88 -17.85 -13.48
C THR A 59 -2.77 -17.68 -14.98
N ASP A 60 -2.48 -18.79 -15.67
CA ASP A 60 -2.87 -18.97 -17.08
C ASP A 60 -4.41 -19.06 -17.24
N GLY A 61 -5.16 -19.21 -16.13
CA GLY A 61 -6.62 -19.39 -16.09
C GLY A 61 -7.43 -18.30 -15.37
N GLY A 62 -6.81 -17.20 -14.95
CA GLY A 62 -7.42 -16.16 -14.10
C GLY A 62 -7.41 -16.50 -12.60
N VAL A 63 -7.59 -15.49 -11.75
CA VAL A 63 -7.61 -15.61 -10.28
C VAL A 63 -9.01 -15.99 -9.80
N SER A 64 -9.13 -17.02 -8.95
CA SER A 64 -10.42 -17.47 -8.41
C SER A 64 -10.95 -16.54 -7.30
N ASN A 65 -12.24 -16.63 -6.98
CA ASN A 65 -12.82 -15.86 -5.87
C ASN A 65 -12.26 -16.33 -4.52
N GLU A 66 -11.96 -17.62 -4.41
CA GLU A 66 -11.33 -18.25 -3.26
C GLU A 66 -9.93 -17.66 -3.05
N ASP A 67 -9.12 -17.54 -4.11
CA ASP A 67 -7.79 -16.92 -4.03
C ASP A 67 -7.86 -15.46 -3.56
N ILE A 68 -8.80 -14.68 -4.12
CA ILE A 68 -9.02 -13.28 -3.72
C ILE A 68 -9.43 -13.20 -2.23
N SER A 69 -10.36 -14.06 -1.81
CA SER A 69 -10.83 -14.11 -0.42
C SER A 69 -9.73 -14.50 0.56
N GLU A 70 -8.88 -15.47 0.18
CA GLU A 70 -7.73 -15.88 0.97
C GLU A 70 -6.73 -14.74 1.13
N GLN A 71 -6.39 -14.01 0.06
CA GLN A 71 -5.47 -12.88 0.17
C GLN A 71 -6.06 -11.71 0.96
N CYS A 72 -7.35 -11.39 0.78
CA CYS A 72 -8.01 -10.38 1.61
C CYS A 72 -7.91 -10.75 3.10
N SER A 73 -8.12 -12.02 3.43
CA SER A 73 -8.03 -12.50 4.83
C SER A 73 -6.60 -12.35 5.38
N LYS A 74 -5.58 -12.70 4.59
CA LYS A 74 -4.16 -12.52 4.96
C LYS A 74 -3.80 -11.04 5.16
N LEU A 75 -4.25 -10.16 4.26
CA LEU A 75 -4.01 -8.72 4.35
C LEU A 75 -4.69 -8.10 5.57
N LYS A 76 -5.91 -8.54 5.89
CA LYS A 76 -6.64 -8.11 7.11
C LYS A 76 -5.96 -8.58 8.39
N ALA A 77 -5.40 -9.79 8.40
CA ALA A 77 -4.68 -10.32 9.56
C ALA A 77 -3.39 -9.54 9.86
N LYS A 78 -2.84 -8.83 8.85
CA LYS A 78 -1.51 -8.21 8.85
C LYS A 78 -0.40 -9.26 9.04
N VAL A 79 0.72 -9.11 8.32
CA VAL A 79 1.91 -9.93 8.60
C VAL A 79 2.44 -9.63 10.00
N GLU A 80 3.12 -10.61 10.61
CA GLU A 80 3.55 -10.50 12.00
C GLU A 80 4.43 -9.28 12.26
N CYS A 81 5.35 -8.95 11.34
CA CYS A 81 6.19 -7.77 11.47
C CYS A 81 5.34 -6.49 11.55
N HIS A 82 4.24 -6.40 10.79
CA HIS A 82 3.38 -5.21 10.78
C HIS A 82 2.66 -5.08 12.13
N GLN A 83 2.23 -6.19 12.73
CA GLN A 83 1.67 -6.19 14.08
C GLN A 83 2.69 -5.72 15.12
N ARG A 84 3.98 -6.03 14.94
CA ARG A 84 5.06 -5.59 15.83
C ARG A 84 5.40 -4.10 15.66
N ILE A 85 5.58 -3.61 14.42
CA ILE A 85 5.87 -2.18 14.18
C ILE A 85 4.72 -1.27 14.59
N ALA A 86 3.49 -1.78 14.74
CA ALA A 86 2.36 -1.02 15.29
C ALA A 86 2.63 -0.51 16.72
N ARG A 87 3.55 -1.14 17.45
CA ARG A 87 3.99 -0.76 18.81
C ARG A 87 5.11 0.29 18.80
N CYS A 88 5.69 0.59 17.65
CA CYS A 88 6.76 1.58 17.54
C CYS A 88 6.26 2.99 17.88
N PRO A 89 7.16 3.88 18.35
CA PRO A 89 6.84 5.28 18.61
C PRO A 89 6.13 5.92 17.41
N GLU A 90 5.16 6.79 17.68
CA GLU A 90 4.39 7.47 16.64
C GLU A 90 5.28 8.20 15.62
N GLU A 91 6.37 8.81 16.09
CA GLU A 91 7.33 9.51 15.24
C GLU A 91 8.09 8.60 14.29
N ALA A 92 8.32 7.33 14.66
CA ALA A 92 8.86 6.33 13.74
C ALA A 92 7.80 5.92 12.72
N ARG A 93 6.57 5.63 13.17
CA ARG A 93 5.46 5.21 12.29
C ARG A 93 5.06 6.29 11.27
N LYS A 94 5.06 7.57 11.65
CA LYS A 94 4.74 8.70 10.76
C LYS A 94 5.65 8.77 9.53
N LYS A 95 6.93 8.43 9.68
CA LYS A 95 7.89 8.38 8.56
C LYS A 95 7.50 7.34 7.49
N PHE A 96 6.72 6.34 7.87
CA PHE A 96 6.24 5.27 6.99
C PHE A 96 4.77 5.43 6.59
N SER A 97 4.20 6.63 6.75
CA SER A 97 2.78 6.89 6.41
C SER A 97 2.43 6.63 4.94
N ARG A 98 3.41 6.76 4.02
CA ARG A 98 3.20 6.43 2.60
C ARG A 98 3.06 4.92 2.41
N GLN A 99 3.93 4.14 3.05
CA GLN A 99 3.90 2.69 3.01
C GLN A 99 2.64 2.13 3.68
N GLU A 100 2.20 2.71 4.80
CA GLU A 100 0.92 2.32 5.42
C GLU A 100 -0.26 2.57 4.48
N ARG A 101 -0.30 3.73 3.79
CA ARG A 101 -1.32 3.98 2.75
C ARG A 101 -1.23 2.99 1.58
N GLY A 102 -0.02 2.57 1.21
CA GLY A 102 0.18 1.52 0.20
C GLY A 102 -0.38 0.18 0.65
N TYR A 103 -0.13 -0.21 1.90
CA TYR A 103 -0.73 -1.39 2.52
C TYR A 103 -2.26 -1.30 2.57
N GLU A 104 -2.83 -0.16 2.95
CA GLU A 104 -4.29 0.05 2.99
C GLU A 104 -4.90 -0.05 1.59
N ALA A 105 -4.30 0.63 0.60
CA ALA A 105 -4.74 0.56 -0.79
C ALA A 105 -4.67 -0.87 -1.34
N LEU A 106 -3.63 -1.62 -0.97
CA LEU A 106 -3.49 -3.02 -1.32
C LEU A 106 -4.59 -3.88 -0.68
N ARG A 107 -4.82 -3.73 0.62
CA ARG A 107 -5.90 -4.42 1.32
C ARG A 107 -7.24 -4.11 0.69
N ASP A 108 -7.52 -2.86 0.39
CA ASP A 108 -8.79 -2.42 -0.18
C ASP A 108 -8.96 -2.93 -1.63
N LEU A 109 -7.88 -3.04 -2.40
CA LEU A 109 -7.89 -3.66 -3.72
C LEU A 109 -8.30 -5.14 -3.64
N PHE A 110 -7.70 -5.91 -2.74
CA PHE A 110 -7.95 -7.35 -2.63
C PHE A 110 -9.25 -7.70 -1.89
N CYS A 111 -9.68 -6.84 -0.97
CA CYS A 111 -10.93 -7.03 -0.26
C CYS A 111 -12.16 -6.52 -1.03
N ASP A 112 -11.97 -5.83 -2.15
CA ASP A 112 -12.97 -5.63 -3.18
C ASP A 112 -12.75 -6.65 -4.30
N ALA A 113 -13.57 -7.70 -4.32
CA ALA A 113 -13.41 -8.80 -5.27
C ALA A 113 -13.52 -8.37 -6.74
N ASN A 114 -14.27 -7.31 -7.04
CA ASN A 114 -14.36 -6.79 -8.40
C ASN A 114 -13.11 -6.02 -8.76
N ALA A 115 -12.61 -5.16 -7.87
CA ALA A 115 -11.37 -4.42 -8.11
C ALA A 115 -10.15 -5.37 -8.28
N ALA A 116 -10.07 -6.42 -7.46
CA ALA A 116 -9.04 -7.45 -7.59
C ALA A 116 -9.12 -8.17 -8.94
N ARG A 117 -10.32 -8.62 -9.34
CA ARG A 117 -10.53 -9.30 -10.62
C ARG A 117 -10.20 -8.41 -11.81
N ASP A 118 -10.60 -7.15 -11.76
CA ASP A 118 -10.29 -6.18 -12.80
C ASP A 118 -8.78 -5.93 -12.90
N TYR A 119 -8.06 -5.85 -11.77
CA TYR A 119 -6.60 -5.72 -11.75
C TYR A 119 -5.91 -6.92 -12.40
N PHE A 120 -6.26 -8.15 -12.01
CA PHE A 120 -5.65 -9.35 -12.61
C PHE A 120 -6.02 -9.53 -14.08
N THR A 121 -7.26 -9.23 -14.44
CA THR A 121 -7.68 -9.24 -15.84
C THR A 121 -6.86 -8.22 -16.63
N ALA A 122 -6.72 -6.99 -16.14
CA ALA A 122 -5.91 -5.96 -16.78
C ALA A 122 -4.44 -6.40 -16.92
N ALA A 123 -3.82 -6.93 -15.86
CA ALA A 123 -2.45 -7.44 -15.92
C ALA A 123 -2.28 -8.53 -17.00
N SER A 124 -3.26 -9.43 -17.15
CA SER A 124 -3.25 -10.46 -18.20
C SER A 124 -3.48 -9.93 -19.62
N CYS A 125 -3.94 -8.68 -19.77
CA CYS A 125 -4.21 -8.07 -21.06
C CYS A 125 -2.96 -7.49 -21.73
N GLN A 126 -1.77 -7.72 -21.16
CA GLN A 126 -0.50 -7.31 -21.74
C GLN A 126 0.05 -8.43 -22.63
N ALA A 127 0.25 -8.14 -23.91
CA ALA A 127 0.91 -9.03 -24.84
C ALA A 127 2.42 -9.02 -24.55
N GLY A 128 2.96 -10.17 -24.11
CA GLY A 128 4.33 -10.29 -23.62
C GLY A 128 5.38 -9.82 -24.64
N GLU A 129 5.16 -10.09 -25.92
CA GLU A 129 6.04 -9.70 -27.03
C GLU A 129 6.13 -8.17 -27.22
N LYS A 130 5.16 -7.41 -26.72
CA LYS A 130 5.17 -5.94 -26.70
C LYS A 130 5.59 -5.37 -25.35
N PHE A 131 5.18 -6.04 -24.27
CA PHE A 131 5.49 -5.62 -22.91
C PHE A 131 6.98 -5.73 -22.62
N ILE A 132 7.61 -6.87 -22.90
CA ILE A 132 9.01 -7.15 -22.55
C ILE A 132 9.95 -6.10 -23.17
N PRO A 133 9.91 -5.82 -24.49
CA PRO A 133 10.83 -4.83 -25.09
C PRO A 133 10.55 -3.39 -24.64
N CYS A 134 9.32 -3.08 -24.22
CA CYS A 134 9.03 -1.79 -23.61
C CYS A 134 9.63 -1.70 -22.20
N ASN A 135 9.37 -2.71 -21.37
CA ASN A 135 9.84 -2.77 -20.00
C ASN A 135 11.38 -2.74 -19.95
N GLU A 136 12.07 -3.49 -20.80
CA GLU A 136 13.54 -3.49 -20.91
C GLU A 136 14.11 -2.09 -21.18
N ARG A 137 13.49 -1.32 -22.08
CA ARG A 137 13.91 0.08 -22.36
C ARG A 137 13.74 0.97 -21.14
N HIS A 138 12.65 0.83 -20.40
CA HIS A 138 12.43 1.60 -19.17
C HIS A 138 13.33 1.14 -18.01
N MET A 139 13.80 -0.11 -18.05
CA MET A 139 14.72 -0.71 -17.07
C MET A 139 16.18 -0.60 -17.47
N GLU A 140 16.51 0.11 -18.56
CA GLU A 140 17.88 0.30 -18.99
C GLU A 140 18.71 0.93 -17.86
N GLY A 141 19.90 0.36 -17.63
CA GLY A 141 20.81 0.77 -16.57
C GLY A 141 20.37 0.42 -15.15
N VAL A 142 19.28 -0.33 -14.93
CA VAL A 142 18.93 -0.86 -13.60
C VAL A 142 19.64 -2.18 -13.38
N THR A 143 20.47 -2.24 -12.35
CA THR A 143 21.15 -3.48 -11.97
C THR A 143 21.07 -3.69 -10.45
N PRO A 144 21.22 -4.93 -9.95
CA PRO A 144 21.28 -5.18 -8.52
C PRO A 144 22.37 -4.37 -7.79
N GLU A 145 23.46 -4.05 -8.48
CA GLU A 145 24.60 -3.31 -7.92
C GLU A 145 24.32 -1.82 -7.73
N ASN A 146 23.45 -1.23 -8.55
CA ASN A 146 23.15 0.20 -8.50
C ASN A 146 21.75 0.55 -7.99
N THR A 147 20.88 -0.46 -7.82
CA THR A 147 19.50 -0.29 -7.39
C THR A 147 19.17 -1.32 -6.30
N LYS A 148 19.18 -0.90 -5.03
CA LYS A 148 18.85 -1.76 -3.87
C LYS A 148 17.44 -2.35 -3.95
N ASP A 149 16.48 -1.59 -4.49
CA ASP A 149 15.11 -2.04 -4.73
C ASP A 149 14.57 -1.44 -6.05
N PRO A 150 14.38 -2.26 -7.11
CA PRO A 150 13.89 -1.78 -8.39
C PRO A 150 12.36 -1.62 -8.44
N THR A 151 11.63 -1.91 -7.36
CA THR A 151 10.16 -1.97 -7.36
C THR A 151 9.51 -0.70 -7.90
N CYS A 152 9.98 0.48 -7.50
CA CYS A 152 9.45 1.75 -8.00
C CYS A 152 9.56 1.88 -9.51
N LYS A 153 10.72 1.50 -10.06
CA LYS A 153 11.01 1.64 -11.50
C LYS A 153 10.28 0.57 -12.31
N LEU A 154 10.13 -0.64 -11.75
CA LEU A 154 9.32 -1.71 -12.33
C LEU A 154 7.83 -1.32 -12.42
N ALA A 155 7.25 -0.77 -11.35
CA ALA A 155 5.87 -0.32 -11.35
C ALA A 155 5.65 0.86 -12.33
N GLU A 156 6.57 1.83 -12.37
CA GLU A 156 6.53 2.93 -13.33
C GLU A 156 6.62 2.44 -14.79
N ALA A 157 7.53 1.50 -15.07
CA ALA A 157 7.65 0.86 -16.38
C ALA A 157 6.37 0.08 -16.76
N ALA A 158 5.78 -0.67 -15.82
CA ALA A 158 4.54 -1.41 -16.05
C ALA A 158 3.40 -0.48 -16.48
N ILE A 159 3.28 0.67 -15.83
CA ILE A 159 2.29 1.70 -16.16
C ILE A 159 2.56 2.31 -17.55
N GLN A 160 3.81 2.71 -17.81
CA GLN A 160 4.20 3.38 -19.06
C GLN A 160 4.06 2.45 -20.27
N CYS A 161 4.32 1.16 -20.08
CA CYS A 161 4.24 0.16 -21.14
C CYS A 161 2.86 -0.41 -21.39
N TYR A 162 1.87 -0.13 -20.52
CA TYR A 162 0.58 -0.81 -20.58
C TYR A 162 -0.18 -0.60 -21.89
N GLU A 163 -0.27 0.64 -22.38
CA GLU A 163 -1.02 0.92 -23.62
C GLU A 163 -0.35 0.29 -24.85
N THR A 164 0.98 0.35 -24.92
CA THR A 164 1.77 -0.31 -25.97
C THR A 164 1.59 -1.82 -25.94
N ALA A 165 1.54 -2.40 -24.74
CA ALA A 165 1.40 -3.82 -24.53
C ALA A 165 -0.04 -4.34 -24.65
N PHE A 166 -1.04 -3.46 -24.66
CA PHE A 166 -2.44 -3.88 -24.58
C PHE A 166 -2.86 -4.76 -25.76
N THR A 167 -3.48 -5.90 -25.47
CA THR A 167 -4.06 -6.80 -26.47
C THR A 167 -5.52 -6.45 -26.75
N PRO A 168 -5.95 -6.30 -28.01
CA PRO A 168 -7.35 -6.10 -28.36
C PRO A 168 -8.26 -7.26 -27.95
N ALA A 169 -7.71 -8.45 -27.68
CA ALA A 169 -8.45 -9.62 -27.20
C ALA A 169 -8.86 -9.53 -25.72
N CYS A 170 -8.46 -8.47 -25.02
CA CYS A 170 -8.79 -8.25 -23.62
C CYS A 170 -10.30 -8.14 -23.40
N LYS A 171 -10.81 -8.77 -22.32
CA LYS A 171 -12.22 -8.67 -21.92
C LYS A 171 -12.61 -7.26 -21.44
N LEU A 172 -11.63 -6.50 -20.94
CA LEU A 172 -11.82 -5.13 -20.48
C LEU A 172 -11.46 -4.13 -21.59
N PRO A 173 -12.24 -3.05 -21.78
CA PRO A 173 -11.82 -1.94 -22.63
C PRO A 173 -10.51 -1.33 -22.11
N LEU A 174 -9.63 -0.88 -23.02
CA LEU A 174 -8.32 -0.30 -22.69
C LEU A 174 -8.38 0.69 -21.52
N LYS A 175 -9.35 1.61 -21.54
CA LYS A 175 -9.51 2.63 -20.49
C LYS A 175 -9.76 2.01 -19.11
N SER A 176 -10.67 1.04 -19.03
CA SER A 176 -10.99 0.37 -17.76
C SER A 176 -9.83 -0.52 -17.29
N ALA A 177 -9.21 -1.24 -18.22
CA ALA A 177 -8.08 -2.11 -17.94
C ALA A 177 -6.87 -1.29 -17.42
N LYS A 178 -6.54 -0.18 -18.08
CA LYS A 178 -5.49 0.74 -17.64
C LYS A 178 -5.79 1.35 -16.26
N ALA A 179 -7.03 1.75 -16.00
CA ALA A 179 -7.42 2.28 -14.70
C ALA A 179 -7.27 1.23 -13.58
N ALA A 180 -7.64 -0.02 -13.85
CA ALA A 180 -7.48 -1.11 -12.90
C ALA A 180 -6.00 -1.43 -12.63
N LEU A 181 -5.17 -1.51 -13.68
CA LEU A 181 -3.73 -1.68 -13.54
C LEU A 181 -3.12 -0.54 -12.71
N LEU A 182 -3.44 0.72 -13.05
CA LEU A 182 -2.95 1.90 -12.35
C LEU A 182 -3.24 1.86 -10.85
N LYS A 183 -4.45 1.44 -10.46
CA LYS A 183 -4.83 1.31 -9.05
C LYS A 183 -3.92 0.32 -8.31
N GLY A 184 -3.59 -0.81 -8.93
CA GLY A 184 -2.70 -1.81 -8.33
C GLY A 184 -1.24 -1.34 -8.28
N GLU A 185 -0.71 -0.81 -9.38
CA GLU A 185 0.67 -0.32 -9.42
C GLU A 185 0.88 0.91 -8.52
N GLU A 186 -0.13 1.76 -8.31
CA GLU A 186 -0.06 2.85 -7.32
C GLU A 186 0.03 2.35 -5.88
N ALA A 187 -0.68 1.27 -5.56
CA ALA A 187 -0.57 0.61 -4.26
C ALA A 187 0.85 0.03 -4.06
N VAL A 188 1.40 -0.62 -5.08
CA VAL A 188 2.79 -1.12 -5.09
C VAL A 188 3.80 0.01 -4.87
N MET A 189 3.69 1.10 -5.64
CA MET A 189 4.58 2.25 -5.50
C MET A 189 4.50 2.88 -4.11
N SER A 190 3.29 3.01 -3.57
CA SER A 190 3.09 3.57 -2.23
C SER A 190 3.68 2.65 -1.15
N LEU A 191 3.50 1.35 -1.28
CA LEU A 191 4.02 0.32 -0.37
C LEU A 191 5.55 0.27 -0.38
N ALA A 192 6.17 0.43 -1.54
CA ALA A 192 7.62 0.55 -1.71
C ALA A 192 8.19 1.92 -1.26
N GLY A 193 7.33 2.87 -0.87
CA GLY A 193 7.75 4.20 -0.42
C GLY A 193 8.24 5.12 -1.54
N CYS A 194 7.86 4.87 -2.79
CA CYS A 194 8.29 5.68 -3.94
C CYS A 194 7.82 7.13 -3.84
N ASP A 195 8.70 8.09 -4.17
CA ASP A 195 8.37 9.52 -4.13
C ASP A 195 7.35 9.94 -5.20
N ARG A 196 7.37 9.25 -6.35
CA ARG A 196 6.46 9.46 -7.48
C ARG A 196 5.16 8.68 -7.29
N SER A 197 4.02 9.27 -7.65
CA SER A 197 2.73 8.58 -7.69
C SER A 197 2.33 8.23 -9.13
N ALA A 198 1.42 7.27 -9.28
CA ALA A 198 0.82 6.96 -10.57
C ALA A 198 -0.26 7.97 -11.01
N ALA A 199 -0.60 8.93 -10.13
CA ALA A 199 -1.63 9.95 -10.36
C ALA A 199 -1.51 10.74 -11.70
N PRO A 200 -0.31 11.09 -12.21
CA PRO A 200 -0.17 11.75 -13.52
C PRO A 200 -0.76 10.93 -14.67
N PHE A 201 -0.76 9.60 -14.56
CA PHE A 201 -1.28 8.69 -15.59
C PHE A 201 -2.81 8.55 -15.55
N LEU A 202 -3.46 8.98 -14.45
CA LEU A 202 -4.92 9.02 -14.29
C LEU A 202 -5.55 10.34 -14.77
N ALA A 203 -4.73 11.30 -15.21
CA ALA A 203 -5.19 12.64 -15.58
C ALA A 203 -5.29 12.90 -17.10
N PRO A 204 -6.22 12.28 -17.85
CA PRO A 204 -6.64 12.85 -19.12
C PRO A 204 -7.93 13.69 -19.03
N GLY A 205 -8.65 13.68 -17.90
CA GLY A 205 -10.03 14.21 -17.84
C GLY A 205 -10.26 15.51 -17.03
N LYS A 206 -9.58 15.72 -15.90
CA LYS A 206 -9.97 16.80 -14.97
C LYS A 206 -9.49 18.20 -15.39
N LEU A 207 -8.40 18.30 -16.15
CA LEU A 207 -7.92 19.58 -16.70
C LEU A 207 -8.80 20.09 -17.85
N LEU A 208 -9.40 19.20 -18.64
CA LEU A 208 -10.31 19.59 -19.73
C LEU A 208 -11.67 20.07 -19.22
N VAL A 209 -12.18 19.50 -18.12
CA VAL A 209 -13.43 19.96 -17.49
C VAL A 209 -13.26 21.34 -16.84
N ALA A 210 -12.12 21.60 -16.20
CA ALA A 210 -11.83 22.93 -15.63
C ALA A 210 -11.67 24.00 -16.73
N ALA A 211 -11.01 23.67 -17.84
CA ALA A 211 -10.89 24.58 -18.99
C ALA A 211 -12.25 24.83 -19.68
N GLY A 212 -13.06 23.79 -19.87
CA GLY A 212 -14.41 23.92 -20.45
C GLY A 212 -15.37 24.75 -19.59
N ALA A 213 -15.34 24.57 -18.26
CA ALA A 213 -16.15 25.35 -17.34
C ALA A 213 -15.76 26.84 -17.33
N LEU A 214 -14.46 27.15 -17.43
CA LEU A 214 -13.97 28.54 -17.53
C LEU A 214 -14.37 29.23 -18.85
N VAL A 215 -14.40 28.49 -19.95
CA VAL A 215 -14.87 29.03 -21.25
C VAL A 215 -16.38 29.26 -21.21
N LEU A 216 -17.16 28.32 -20.66
CA LEU A 216 -18.62 28.48 -20.55
C LEU A 216 -19.03 29.62 -19.58
N LEU A 217 -18.31 29.78 -18.47
CA LEU A 217 -18.55 30.89 -17.53
C LEU A 217 -18.19 32.25 -18.15
N ARG A 218 -17.15 32.33 -18.99
CA ARG A 218 -16.80 33.56 -19.71
C ARG A 218 -17.82 33.93 -20.79
N TRP A 219 -18.43 32.96 -21.45
CA TRP A 219 -19.45 33.20 -22.47
C TRP A 219 -20.83 33.55 -21.89
N ALA A 220 -21.16 33.04 -20.71
CA ALA A 220 -22.41 33.38 -20.02
C ALA A 220 -22.39 34.75 -19.32
N SER A 221 -21.26 35.47 -19.37
CA SER A 221 -21.05 36.77 -18.71
C SER A 221 -20.96 37.94 -19.71
N VAL A 222 -21.31 37.72 -20.98
CA VAL A 222 -21.40 38.72 -22.06
C VAL A 222 -22.84 38.86 -22.51
#